data_AF-A0A838L4Z8-F1
#
_entry.id   AF-A0A838L4Z8-F1
#
_cell.length_a   1.000
_cell.length_b   1.000
_cell.length_c   1.000
_cell.angle_alpha   90.00
_cell.angle_beta   90.00
_cell.angle_gamma   90.00
#
_symmetry.space_group_name_H-M   'P 1'
#
loop_
_entity.id
_entity.type
_entity.pdbx_description
1 polymer ?
#
loop_
_entity_poly.entity_id
_entity_poly.type
_entity_poly.pdbx_seq_one_letter_code
_entity_poly.pdbx_strand_id
1 'polypeptide(L)'
;MSTSSETATPAESADQYARITKWAETNLGGRVTKIERQRRWRPVWRVTMDDAGATKDYVFKADRAWAAHPYPHIHEMHLLNVLAANDIPVPPQRGFCSDPETIVMDWVKGGRDPGLVMEAVESASTMTPDRWSASLQYMEVLAAMHRIPADQIEAIGCYRPRNANEIALQHYERFYDMQKAHGIVDPLMDFVTLWLRRNVPQHRDRISLVTGDCGQFLSDGPDLTCVLDVEIGHLGDHLHDLACFRGRHPVENMGDLPALFAHYERALGEPLDLRVISYHTVAFLGVGYFGPLFALARTDPGGDWVEAAVQCAFIGRRCIEALAEFIGVELEDFDLPAPRPSPMEEMALEKLGADLQRLPLTDTFAGWQRGVLASVPDYLLAQTRHRRWAEDADLDDQERLLGNRPRDMADADRQLAAFVANAGPEHDEALTRLLYRRFLRQCLIISNGDVDHLAMAKVEPILDGRMDRARESMAVAVQ
;
A
#
# COMPACT_ATOMS: atom_id res chain seq x y z
N MET A 1 -25.94 10.30 1.89
CA MET A 1 -25.78 11.54 2.65
C MET A 1 -24.29 11.74 2.81
N SER A 2 -23.78 12.84 2.25
CA SER A 2 -22.35 13.15 2.15
C SER A 2 -21.86 13.65 3.50
N THR A 3 -21.09 12.85 4.23
CA THR A 3 -20.24 13.33 5.32
C THR A 3 -18.89 13.68 4.73
N SER A 4 -18.80 14.91 4.21
CA SER A 4 -17.53 15.54 3.84
C SER A 4 -16.69 15.71 5.10
N SER A 5 -15.47 15.16 5.07
CA SER A 5 -14.46 15.37 6.09
C SER A 5 -13.94 16.80 6.00
N GLU A 6 -14.67 17.71 6.64
CA GLU A 6 -14.08 18.97 7.08
C GLU A 6 -12.98 18.63 8.10
N THR A 7 -11.82 19.25 7.97
CA THR A 7 -10.84 19.30 9.07
C THR A 7 -11.59 19.78 10.31
N ALA A 8 -11.78 18.87 11.27
CA ALA A 8 -12.61 19.11 12.44
C ALA A 8 -12.22 20.45 13.08
N THR A 9 -13.19 21.33 13.23
CA THR A 9 -13.02 22.60 13.93
C THR A 9 -12.45 22.34 15.34
N PRO A 10 -11.79 23.31 15.97
CA PRO A 10 -11.28 23.15 17.35
C PRO A 10 -12.37 22.69 18.34
N ALA A 11 -13.63 23.07 18.10
CA ALA A 11 -14.78 22.64 18.88
C ALA A 11 -15.13 21.15 18.67
N GLU A 12 -15.13 20.67 17.42
CA GLU A 12 -15.35 19.26 17.09
C GLU A 12 -14.22 18.36 17.59
N SER A 13 -12.98 18.84 17.54
CA SER A 13 -11.82 18.13 18.10
C SER A 13 -11.90 18.02 19.63
N ALA A 14 -12.32 19.10 20.31
CA ALA A 14 -12.50 19.09 21.77
C ALA A 14 -13.64 18.14 22.20
N ASP A 15 -14.75 18.13 21.45
CA ASP A 15 -15.88 17.24 21.67
C ASP A 15 -15.49 15.76 21.44
N GLN A 16 -14.68 15.49 20.40
CA GLN A 16 -14.14 14.15 20.14
C GLN A 16 -13.24 13.65 21.29
N TYR A 17 -12.37 14.50 21.83
CA TYR A 17 -11.51 14.13 22.96
C TYR A 17 -12.31 13.87 24.23
N ALA A 18 -13.39 14.62 24.46
CA ALA A 18 -14.30 14.37 25.57
C ALA A 18 -14.99 13.00 25.45
N ARG A 19 -15.41 12.60 24.24
CA ARG A 19 -16.00 11.28 23.99
C ARG A 19 -15.00 10.14 24.17
N ILE A 20 -13.79 10.27 23.63
CA ILE A 20 -12.68 9.32 23.86
C ILE A 20 -12.40 9.18 25.36
N THR A 21 -12.32 10.31 26.08
CA THR A 21 -12.06 10.33 27.52
C THR A 21 -13.15 9.57 28.27
N LYS A 22 -14.41 9.90 28.02
CA LYS A 22 -15.56 9.26 28.65
C LYS A 22 -15.57 7.75 28.41
N TRP A 23 -15.34 7.31 27.17
CA TRP A 23 -15.30 5.89 26.86
C TRP A 23 -14.13 5.20 27.58
N ALA A 24 -12.93 5.79 27.54
CA ALA A 24 -11.73 5.23 28.17
C ALA A 24 -11.90 5.05 29.68
N GLU A 25 -12.32 6.10 30.40
CA GLU A 25 -12.52 6.04 31.86
C GLU A 25 -13.64 5.08 32.27
N THR A 26 -14.67 4.93 31.43
CA THR A 26 -15.79 4.01 31.69
C THR A 26 -15.40 2.54 31.48
N ASN A 27 -14.60 2.23 30.45
CA ASN A 27 -14.37 0.84 30.01
C ASN A 27 -12.99 0.28 30.38
N LEU A 28 -11.96 1.12 30.51
CA LEU A 28 -10.59 0.68 30.81
C LEU A 28 -10.23 0.83 32.29
N GLY A 29 -10.97 1.67 33.03
CA GLY A 29 -10.66 2.05 34.40
C GLY A 29 -9.51 3.07 34.49
N GLY A 30 -9.46 3.81 35.59
CA GLY A 30 -8.49 4.89 35.79
C GLY A 30 -8.94 6.23 35.19
N ARG A 31 -8.03 7.20 35.18
CA ARG A 31 -8.27 8.58 34.72
C ARG A 31 -7.40 8.90 33.52
N VAL A 32 -7.97 9.52 32.48
CA VAL A 32 -7.19 9.97 31.32
C VAL A 32 -6.31 11.16 31.73
N THR A 33 -5.03 11.08 31.40
CA THR A 33 -4.04 12.14 31.71
C THR A 33 -3.56 12.87 30.47
N LYS A 34 -3.55 12.20 29.31
CA LYS A 34 -3.10 12.78 28.04
C LYS A 34 -3.76 12.08 26.86
N ILE A 35 -4.11 12.85 25.83
CA ILE A 35 -4.51 12.34 24.51
C ILE A 35 -3.61 13.01 23.48
N GLU A 36 -2.99 12.22 22.61
CA GLU A 36 -2.07 12.72 21.58
C GLU A 36 -2.40 12.12 20.20
N ARG A 37 -2.77 12.99 19.24
CA ARG A 37 -3.00 12.61 17.85
C ARG A 37 -1.68 12.20 17.19
N GLN A 38 -1.63 10.98 16.66
CA GLN A 38 -0.44 10.44 16.00
C GLN A 38 -0.35 10.93 14.54
N ARG A 39 0.87 11.08 13.99
CA ARG A 39 1.11 11.41 12.56
C ARG A 39 0.73 10.21 11.69
N ARG A 40 -0.56 10.08 11.39
CA ARG A 40 -1.14 9.04 10.54
C ARG A 40 -2.22 9.65 9.65
N TRP A 41 -2.28 9.17 8.41
CA TRP A 41 -3.21 9.61 7.38
C TRP A 41 -4.68 9.31 7.72
N ARG A 42 -4.94 8.43 8.70
CA ARG A 42 -6.23 8.26 9.40
C ARG A 42 -6.18 8.70 10.87
N PRO A 43 -7.32 8.98 11.53
CA PRO A 43 -7.39 9.32 12.94
C PRO A 43 -6.90 8.19 13.85
N VAL A 44 -5.79 8.45 14.55
CA VAL A 44 -5.19 7.56 15.54
C VAL A 44 -4.72 8.40 16.72
N TRP A 45 -5.11 8.01 17.93
CA TRP A 45 -4.70 8.68 19.16
C TRP A 45 -3.99 7.71 20.10
N ARG A 46 -2.94 8.21 20.75
CA ARG A 46 -2.38 7.62 21.96
C ARG A 46 -3.11 8.22 23.15
N VAL A 47 -3.72 7.38 23.98
CA VAL A 47 -4.43 7.77 25.20
C VAL A 47 -3.68 7.23 26.40
N THR A 48 -3.13 8.14 27.21
CA THR A 48 -2.42 7.80 28.44
C THR A 48 -3.38 7.89 29.63
N MET A 49 -3.42 6.84 30.43
CA MET A 49 -4.27 6.72 31.61
C MET A 49 -3.43 6.47 32.88
N ASP A 50 -3.90 7.04 33.99
CA ASP A 50 -3.44 6.74 35.34
C ASP A 50 -4.42 5.75 35.98
N ASP A 51 -3.96 4.52 36.20
CA ASP A 51 -4.69 3.43 36.83
C ASP A 51 -4.04 3.14 38.19
N ALA A 52 -4.62 3.72 39.24
CA ALA A 52 -4.16 3.59 40.62
C ALA A 52 -2.65 3.90 40.83
N GLY A 53 -2.12 4.91 40.11
CA GLY A 53 -0.71 5.32 40.18
C GLY A 53 0.19 4.65 39.15
N ALA A 54 -0.33 3.73 38.33
CA ALA A 54 0.39 3.14 37.21
C ALA A 54 -0.04 3.79 35.89
N THR A 55 0.93 4.25 35.11
CA THR A 55 0.69 4.79 33.77
C THR A 55 0.51 3.67 32.75
N LYS A 56 -0.60 3.69 32.01
CA LYS A 56 -0.87 2.81 30.87
C LYS A 56 -1.18 3.61 29.62
N ASP A 57 -0.77 3.10 28.47
CA ASP A 57 -1.02 3.72 27.17
C ASP A 57 -1.89 2.81 26.30
N TYR A 58 -2.82 3.44 25.58
CA TYR A 58 -3.74 2.78 24.66
C TYR A 58 -3.72 3.45 23.30
N VAL A 59 -3.98 2.67 22.25
CA VAL A 59 -4.21 3.16 20.90
C VAL A 59 -5.71 3.17 20.63
N PHE A 60 -6.23 4.32 20.23
CA PHE A 60 -7.57 4.48 19.66
C PHE A 60 -7.40 4.68 18.16
N LYS A 61 -7.71 3.66 17.37
CA LYS A 61 -7.56 3.66 15.91
C LYS A 61 -8.94 3.81 15.26
N ALA A 62 -9.20 4.95 14.63
CA ALA A 62 -10.45 5.23 13.93
C ALA A 62 -10.42 4.79 12.47
N ASP A 63 -11.59 4.76 11.86
CA ASP A 63 -11.71 4.63 10.42
C ASP A 63 -11.30 5.93 9.70
N ARG A 64 -11.03 5.77 8.41
CA ARG A 64 -10.72 6.82 7.46
C ARG A 64 -11.98 7.66 7.21
N ALA A 65 -11.79 8.89 6.78
CA ALA A 65 -12.91 9.77 6.41
C ALA A 65 -13.68 9.30 5.15
N TRP A 66 -13.12 8.37 4.38
CA TRP A 66 -13.73 7.81 3.18
C TRP A 66 -13.44 6.32 3.10
N ALA A 67 -14.31 5.59 2.39
CA ALA A 67 -14.11 4.17 2.12
C ALA A 67 -12.89 4.00 1.20
N ALA A 68 -11.74 3.67 1.77
CA ALA A 68 -10.51 3.43 1.01
C ALA A 68 -10.23 1.94 0.76
N HIS A 69 -10.99 1.06 1.43
CA HIS A 69 -10.96 -0.39 1.23
C HIS A 69 -12.38 -0.95 1.47
N PRO A 70 -12.67 -2.18 1.00
CA PRO A 70 -14.04 -2.72 0.98
C PRO A 70 -14.49 -3.35 2.31
N TYR A 71 -13.68 -3.30 3.37
CA TYR A 71 -13.96 -3.91 4.66
C TYR A 71 -14.43 -2.87 5.69
N PRO A 72 -15.40 -3.19 6.56
CA PRO A 72 -15.83 -2.30 7.64
C PRO A 72 -14.76 -2.25 8.74
N HIS A 73 -14.64 -1.14 9.47
CA HIS A 73 -13.59 -0.95 10.48
C HIS A 73 -13.54 -2.05 11.55
N ILE A 74 -14.71 -2.53 12.02
CA ILE A 74 -14.82 -3.61 13.00
C ILE A 74 -14.19 -4.95 12.53
N HIS A 75 -14.04 -5.16 11.22
CA HIS A 75 -13.43 -6.34 10.62
C HIS A 75 -12.01 -6.56 11.14
N GLU A 76 -11.22 -5.50 11.26
CA GLU A 76 -9.84 -5.59 11.74
C GLU A 76 -9.81 -6.09 13.19
N MET A 77 -10.68 -5.57 14.07
CA MET A 77 -10.75 -6.03 15.47
C MET A 77 -11.11 -7.52 15.55
N HIS A 78 -12.05 -8.00 14.72
CA HIS A 78 -12.40 -9.41 14.70
C HIS A 78 -11.23 -10.29 14.24
N LEU A 79 -10.49 -9.89 13.20
CA LEU A 79 -9.30 -10.61 12.77
C LEU A 79 -8.21 -10.62 13.85
N LEU A 80 -7.93 -9.48 14.49
CA LEU A 80 -6.97 -9.40 15.59
C LEU A 80 -7.35 -10.32 16.75
N ASN A 81 -8.64 -10.47 17.07
CA ASN A 81 -9.09 -11.42 18.08
C ASN A 81 -8.83 -12.88 17.68
N VAL A 82 -9.05 -13.26 16.40
CA VAL A 82 -8.73 -14.61 15.92
C VAL A 82 -7.23 -14.87 15.95
N LEU A 83 -6.42 -13.90 15.54
CA LEU A 83 -4.96 -13.97 15.60
C LEU A 83 -4.48 -14.19 17.04
N ALA A 84 -4.97 -13.38 17.99
CA ALA A 84 -4.65 -13.53 19.41
C ALA A 84 -5.05 -14.90 19.97
N ALA A 85 -6.20 -15.45 19.55
CA ALA A 85 -6.68 -16.77 19.97
C ALA A 85 -5.83 -17.94 19.41
N ASN A 86 -4.98 -17.68 18.41
CA ASN A 86 -4.05 -18.63 17.82
C ASN A 86 -2.58 -18.29 18.16
N ASP A 87 -2.37 -17.60 19.28
CA ASP A 87 -1.04 -17.22 19.82
C ASP A 87 -0.18 -16.36 18.87
N ILE A 88 -0.81 -15.68 17.90
CA ILE A 88 -0.13 -14.70 17.06
C ILE A 88 0.06 -13.41 17.88
N PRO A 89 1.28 -12.85 17.95
CA PRO A 89 1.53 -11.64 18.71
C PRO A 89 0.88 -10.44 18.03
N VAL A 90 -0.26 -9.99 18.56
CA VAL A 90 -1.01 -8.81 18.10
C VAL A 90 -1.28 -7.88 19.27
N PRO A 91 -1.66 -6.60 19.05
CA PRO A 91 -1.97 -5.71 20.16
C PRO A 91 -3.17 -6.28 20.93
N PRO A 92 -3.10 -6.40 22.27
CA PRO A 92 -4.26 -6.80 23.06
C PRO A 92 -5.46 -5.89 22.81
N GLN A 93 -6.57 -6.48 22.35
CA GLN A 93 -7.81 -5.75 22.10
C GLN A 93 -8.50 -5.42 23.44
N ARG A 94 -8.99 -4.18 23.58
CA ARG A 94 -9.69 -3.71 24.79
C ARG A 94 -11.16 -3.40 24.55
N GLY A 95 -11.56 -3.17 23.30
CA GLY A 95 -12.94 -2.97 22.93
C GLY A 95 -13.09 -2.13 21.68
N PHE A 96 -14.33 -1.76 21.41
CA PHE A 96 -14.71 -0.91 20.30
C PHE A 96 -15.47 0.31 20.84
N CYS A 97 -14.95 1.51 20.61
CA CYS A 97 -15.66 2.75 20.86
C CYS A 97 -16.59 3.01 19.67
N SER A 98 -17.88 3.23 19.93
CA SER A 98 -18.84 3.52 18.87
C SER A 98 -18.86 5.00 18.46
N ASP A 99 -18.28 5.90 19.28
CA ASP A 99 -18.21 7.32 18.97
C ASP A 99 -16.99 8.01 19.65
N PRO A 100 -15.95 8.41 18.89
CA PRO A 100 -15.77 8.06 17.48
C PRO A 100 -15.64 6.54 17.30
N GLU A 101 -16.00 6.04 16.11
CA GLU A 101 -15.83 4.63 15.76
C GLU A 101 -14.34 4.26 15.78
N THR A 102 -13.88 3.57 16.84
CA THR A 102 -12.47 3.23 17.02
C THR A 102 -12.25 1.86 17.62
N ILE A 103 -11.26 1.14 17.11
CA ILE A 103 -10.68 -0.02 17.75
C ILE A 103 -9.77 0.47 18.88
N VAL A 104 -9.96 -0.07 20.08
CA VAL A 104 -9.16 0.27 21.25
C VAL A 104 -8.25 -0.89 21.61
N MET A 105 -6.95 -0.63 21.65
CA MET A 105 -5.91 -1.63 21.86
C MET A 105 -4.88 -1.13 22.88
N ASP A 106 -4.14 -2.05 23.48
CA ASP A 106 -2.94 -1.67 24.23
C ASP A 106 -1.91 -1.01 23.32
N TRP A 107 -1.18 -0.04 23.87
CA TRP A 107 0.02 0.48 23.23
C TRP A 107 1.16 -0.54 23.39
N VAL A 108 1.52 -1.21 22.31
CA VAL A 108 2.66 -2.13 22.28
C VAL A 108 3.94 -1.36 22.01
N LYS A 109 4.99 -1.66 22.79
CA LYS A 109 6.32 -1.08 22.58
C LYS A 109 7.00 -1.73 21.37
N GLY A 110 7.79 -0.93 20.68
CA GLY A 110 8.57 -1.36 19.53
C GLY A 110 8.64 -0.25 18.48
N GLY A 111 9.70 -0.29 17.68
CA GLY A 111 9.79 0.52 16.47
C GLY A 111 9.04 -0.16 15.33
N ARG A 112 8.42 0.64 14.47
CA ARG A 112 8.05 0.22 13.12
C ARG A 112 9.16 0.73 12.21
N ASP A 113 9.99 -0.15 11.67
CA ASP A 113 10.84 0.24 10.54
C ASP A 113 9.94 0.30 9.29
N PRO A 114 10.14 1.31 8.44
CA PRO A 114 9.13 2.30 8.09
C PRO A 114 7.99 1.70 7.28
N GLY A 115 6.76 1.82 7.80
CA GLY A 115 5.56 1.36 7.09
C GLY A 115 4.75 2.45 6.39
N LEU A 116 5.35 3.62 6.19
CA LEU A 116 4.89 4.60 5.20
C LEU A 116 6.02 4.81 4.20
N VAL A 117 5.72 4.74 2.90
CA VAL A 117 6.72 4.88 1.82
C VAL A 117 7.55 6.15 1.98
N MET A 118 6.91 7.28 2.30
CA MET A 118 7.63 8.54 2.49
C MET A 118 8.48 8.55 3.77
N GLU A 119 8.02 7.93 4.86
CA GLU A 119 8.84 7.76 6.08
C GLU A 119 10.05 6.86 5.78
N ALA A 120 9.87 5.83 4.93
CA ALA A 120 10.96 4.95 4.52
C ALA A 120 12.05 5.64 3.73
N VAL A 121 11.64 6.61 2.93
CA VAL A 121 12.52 7.45 2.13
C VAL A 121 13.19 8.49 3.02
N GLU A 122 12.43 9.20 3.86
CA GLU A 122 12.94 10.16 4.84
C GLU A 122 13.97 9.51 5.79
N SER A 123 13.74 8.27 6.21
CA SER A 123 14.60 7.54 7.14
C SER A 123 15.72 6.74 6.48
N ALA A 124 15.78 6.73 5.14
CA ALA A 124 16.68 5.87 4.35
C ALA A 124 16.70 4.42 4.87
N SER A 125 15.53 3.77 4.88
CA SER A 125 15.34 2.43 5.47
C SER A 125 16.50 1.46 5.17
N THR A 126 17.19 1.03 6.23
CA THR A 126 18.32 0.09 6.11
C THR A 126 17.96 -1.24 6.75
N MET A 127 18.50 -2.33 6.18
CA MET A 127 18.37 -3.66 6.75
C MET A 127 19.44 -3.88 7.83
N THR A 128 19.12 -3.53 9.08
CA THR A 128 20.01 -3.79 10.23
C THR A 128 19.95 -5.27 10.64
N PRO A 129 20.95 -5.80 11.39
CA PRO A 129 20.91 -7.18 11.88
C PRO A 129 19.67 -7.49 12.74
N ASP A 130 19.27 -6.55 13.59
CA ASP A 130 18.08 -6.67 14.44
C ASP A 130 16.80 -6.73 13.60
N ARG A 131 16.65 -5.82 12.62
CA ARG A 131 15.51 -5.85 11.70
C ARG A 131 15.47 -7.14 10.88
N TRP A 132 16.63 -7.63 10.45
CA TRP A 132 16.73 -8.88 9.71
C TRP A 132 16.27 -10.07 10.57
N SER A 133 16.71 -10.13 11.83
CA SER A 133 16.22 -11.12 12.80
C SER A 133 14.71 -11.05 12.97
N ALA A 134 14.16 -9.86 13.19
CA ALA A 134 12.72 -9.66 13.34
C ALA A 134 11.94 -10.05 12.06
N SER A 135 12.52 -9.81 10.88
CA SER A 135 11.91 -10.21 9.59
C SER A 135 11.89 -11.73 9.40
N LEU A 136 12.92 -12.44 9.87
CA LEU A 136 12.92 -13.91 9.90
C LEU A 136 11.89 -14.46 10.90
N GLN A 137 11.79 -13.87 12.09
CA GLN A 137 10.74 -14.21 13.06
C GLN A 137 9.34 -13.93 12.47
N TYR A 138 9.17 -12.84 11.72
CA TYR A 138 7.92 -12.54 11.02
C TYR A 138 7.54 -13.64 10.03
N MET A 139 8.49 -14.22 9.30
CA MET A 139 8.20 -15.34 8.37
C MET A 139 7.68 -16.59 9.11
N GLU A 140 8.15 -16.85 10.34
CA GLU A 140 7.62 -17.93 11.18
C GLU A 140 6.20 -17.64 11.66
N VAL A 141 5.95 -16.40 12.12
CA VAL A 141 4.63 -15.93 12.51
C VAL A 141 3.65 -15.95 11.33
N LEU A 142 4.09 -15.54 10.14
CA LEU A 142 3.31 -15.60 8.90
C LEU A 142 2.93 -17.03 8.53
N ALA A 143 3.87 -17.98 8.64
CA ALA A 143 3.56 -19.39 8.45
C ALA A 143 2.56 -19.91 9.48
N ALA A 144 2.62 -19.45 10.74
CA ALA A 144 1.62 -19.76 11.76
C ALA A 144 0.24 -19.17 11.42
N MET A 145 0.17 -17.90 10.99
CA MET A 145 -1.07 -17.27 10.52
C MET A 145 -1.71 -18.04 9.37
N HIS A 146 -0.91 -18.51 8.41
CA HIS A 146 -1.39 -19.27 7.26
C HIS A 146 -1.84 -20.70 7.56
N ARG A 147 -1.59 -21.19 8.79
CA ARG A 147 -2.11 -22.46 9.32
C ARG A 147 -3.39 -22.31 10.13
N ILE A 148 -3.80 -21.09 10.46
CA ILE A 148 -5.07 -20.86 11.16
C ILE A 148 -6.20 -21.47 10.33
N PRO A 149 -7.03 -22.36 10.92
CA PRO A 149 -8.12 -22.99 10.20
C PRO A 149 -9.09 -21.95 9.60
N ALA A 150 -9.40 -22.10 8.31
CA ALA A 150 -10.20 -21.13 7.58
C ALA A 150 -11.63 -20.96 8.16
N ASP A 151 -12.17 -21.98 8.84
CA ASP A 151 -13.45 -21.92 9.55
C ASP A 151 -13.45 -20.90 10.70
N GLN A 152 -12.32 -20.65 11.36
CA GLN A 152 -12.23 -19.61 12.39
C GLN A 152 -12.35 -18.20 11.79
N ILE A 153 -11.77 -18.01 10.61
CA ILE A 153 -11.83 -16.74 9.88
C ILE A 153 -13.21 -16.55 9.24
N GLU A 154 -13.83 -17.63 8.76
CA GLU A 154 -15.21 -17.63 8.28
C GLU A 154 -16.22 -17.31 9.40
N ALA A 155 -15.98 -17.80 10.62
CA ALA A 155 -16.85 -17.57 11.78
C ALA A 155 -16.98 -16.09 12.17
N ILE A 156 -16.00 -15.25 11.83
CA ILE A 156 -16.06 -13.79 12.03
C ILE A 156 -16.68 -13.03 10.85
N GLY A 157 -17.22 -13.73 9.85
CA GLY A 157 -17.94 -13.16 8.71
C GLY A 157 -17.11 -13.03 7.43
N CYS A 158 -15.88 -13.58 7.38
CA CYS A 158 -15.11 -13.59 6.14
C CYS A 158 -15.73 -14.55 5.12
N TYR A 159 -15.90 -14.08 3.88
CA TYR A 159 -16.37 -14.91 2.79
C TYR A 159 -15.34 -16.00 2.44
N ARG A 160 -15.77 -17.26 2.43
CA ARG A 160 -14.98 -18.42 2.04
C ARG A 160 -14.97 -18.61 0.51
N PRO A 161 -13.80 -18.54 -0.16
CA PRO A 161 -13.69 -18.86 -1.59
C PRO A 161 -14.20 -20.27 -1.94
N ARG A 162 -14.79 -20.41 -3.13
CA ARG A 162 -15.35 -21.68 -3.61
C ARG A 162 -14.52 -22.39 -4.68
N ASN A 163 -13.60 -21.67 -5.33
CA ASN A 163 -12.79 -22.18 -6.44
C ASN A 163 -11.51 -21.34 -6.61
N ALA A 164 -10.60 -21.78 -7.47
CA ALA A 164 -9.33 -21.11 -7.74
C ALA A 164 -9.47 -19.63 -8.13
N ASN A 165 -10.51 -19.25 -8.89
CA ASN A 165 -10.75 -17.85 -9.25
C ASN A 165 -11.07 -17.01 -8.01
N GLU A 166 -11.95 -17.48 -7.14
CA GLU A 166 -12.26 -16.76 -5.90
C GLU A 166 -11.07 -16.74 -4.94
N ILE A 167 -10.31 -17.84 -4.85
CA ILE A 167 -9.08 -17.92 -4.04
C ILE A 167 -8.08 -16.84 -4.48
N ALA A 168 -7.95 -16.62 -5.79
CA ALA A 168 -6.97 -15.70 -6.34
C ALA A 168 -7.45 -14.24 -6.43
N LEU A 169 -8.73 -14.00 -6.70
CA LEU A 169 -9.21 -12.69 -7.17
C LEU A 169 -10.23 -12.01 -6.27
N GLN A 170 -10.88 -12.71 -5.33
CA GLN A 170 -12.04 -12.12 -4.64
C GLN A 170 -11.73 -10.79 -3.94
N HIS A 171 -10.51 -10.64 -3.44
CA HIS A 171 -10.06 -9.45 -2.76
C HIS A 171 -9.80 -8.31 -3.74
N TYR A 172 -9.04 -8.61 -4.80
CA TYR A 172 -8.75 -7.69 -5.89
C TYR A 172 -10.03 -7.14 -6.54
N GLU A 173 -10.99 -8.02 -6.84
CA GLU A 173 -12.26 -7.64 -7.47
C GLU A 173 -13.08 -6.65 -6.64
N ARG A 174 -13.03 -6.73 -5.30
CA ARG A 174 -13.71 -5.76 -4.45
C ARG A 174 -13.14 -4.35 -4.60
N PHE A 175 -11.82 -4.22 -4.76
CA PHE A 175 -11.20 -2.92 -5.06
C PHE A 175 -11.54 -2.43 -6.47
N TYR A 176 -11.51 -3.32 -7.46
CA TYR A 176 -11.92 -2.98 -8.81
C TYR A 176 -13.40 -2.55 -8.88
N ASP A 177 -14.28 -3.17 -8.09
CA ASP A 177 -15.67 -2.74 -7.92
C ASP A 177 -15.79 -1.35 -7.30
N MET A 178 -14.94 -1.00 -6.33
CA MET A 178 -14.86 0.36 -5.78
C MET A 178 -14.43 1.39 -6.84
N GLN A 179 -13.43 1.07 -7.68
CA GLN A 179 -13.04 1.95 -8.80
C GLN A 179 -14.25 2.28 -9.69
N LYS A 180 -15.00 1.25 -10.10
CA LYS A 180 -16.21 1.41 -10.91
C LYS A 180 -17.29 2.21 -10.18
N ALA A 181 -17.51 1.96 -8.90
CA ALA A 181 -18.47 2.69 -8.08
C ALA A 181 -18.13 4.17 -7.93
N HIS A 182 -16.83 4.52 -7.98
CA HIS A 182 -16.35 5.90 -7.99
C HIS A 182 -16.36 6.54 -9.38
N GLY A 183 -16.66 5.80 -10.44
CA GLY A 183 -16.64 6.31 -11.82
C GLY A 183 -15.24 6.66 -12.32
N ILE A 184 -14.20 6.04 -11.76
CA ILE A 184 -12.80 6.27 -12.14
C ILE A 184 -12.49 5.46 -13.40
N VAL A 185 -12.01 6.14 -14.45
CA VAL A 185 -11.49 5.52 -15.67
C VAL A 185 -9.99 5.38 -15.51
N ASP A 186 -9.50 4.14 -15.46
CA ASP A 186 -8.08 3.84 -15.31
C ASP A 186 -7.68 2.66 -16.22
N PRO A 187 -7.06 2.92 -17.39
CA PRO A 187 -6.72 1.87 -18.35
C PRO A 187 -5.70 0.86 -17.83
N LEU A 188 -4.86 1.24 -16.86
CA LEU A 188 -3.93 0.32 -16.23
C LEU A 188 -4.70 -0.77 -15.47
N MET A 189 -5.60 -0.38 -14.58
CA MET A 189 -6.40 -1.31 -13.79
C MET A 189 -7.37 -2.11 -14.65
N ASP A 190 -7.93 -1.52 -15.72
CA ASP A 190 -8.74 -2.28 -16.68
C ASP A 190 -7.92 -3.41 -17.34
N PHE A 191 -6.67 -3.11 -17.75
CA PHE A 191 -5.79 -4.10 -18.38
C PHE A 191 -5.33 -5.16 -17.38
N VAL A 192 -4.85 -4.74 -16.21
CA VAL A 192 -4.38 -5.65 -15.16
C VAL A 192 -5.51 -6.57 -14.70
N THR A 193 -6.72 -6.05 -14.50
CA THR A 193 -7.89 -6.86 -14.13
C THR A 193 -8.21 -7.90 -15.19
N LEU A 194 -8.25 -7.49 -16.47
CA LEU A 194 -8.50 -8.41 -17.58
C LEU A 194 -7.43 -9.50 -17.67
N TRP A 195 -6.17 -9.13 -17.49
CA TRP A 195 -5.06 -10.07 -17.46
C TRP A 195 -5.15 -11.06 -16.30
N LEU A 196 -5.39 -10.58 -15.07
CA LEU A 196 -5.51 -11.43 -13.89
C LEU A 196 -6.64 -12.47 -14.06
N ARG A 197 -7.82 -12.04 -14.52
CA ARG A 197 -8.96 -12.94 -14.79
C ARG A 197 -8.63 -14.07 -15.77
N ARG A 198 -7.79 -13.81 -16.78
CA ARG A 198 -7.37 -14.81 -17.78
C ARG A 198 -6.29 -15.77 -17.26
N ASN A 199 -5.51 -15.35 -16.26
CA ASN A 199 -4.29 -16.04 -15.83
C ASN A 199 -4.37 -16.63 -14.41
N VAL A 200 -5.58 -16.71 -13.82
CA VAL A 200 -5.79 -17.34 -12.51
C VAL A 200 -5.11 -18.72 -12.44
N PRO A 201 -4.24 -18.97 -11.45
CA PRO A 201 -3.64 -20.28 -11.24
C PRO A 201 -4.69 -21.34 -10.85
N GLN A 202 -5.17 -22.12 -11.83
CA GLN A 202 -6.31 -23.03 -11.65
C GLN A 202 -6.04 -24.23 -10.73
N HIS A 203 -4.78 -24.55 -10.47
CA HIS A 203 -4.39 -25.67 -9.58
C HIS A 203 -4.49 -25.33 -8.09
N ARG A 204 -4.82 -24.08 -7.73
CA ARG A 204 -4.91 -23.64 -6.34
C ARG A 204 -6.24 -24.03 -5.71
N ASP A 205 -6.16 -24.76 -4.60
CA ASP A 205 -7.30 -25.28 -3.84
C ASP A 205 -7.22 -24.97 -2.33
N ARG A 206 -6.01 -24.69 -1.80
CA ARG A 206 -5.80 -24.28 -0.42
C ARG A 206 -6.38 -22.89 -0.15
N ILE A 207 -7.20 -22.80 0.90
CA ILE A 207 -7.73 -21.55 1.45
C ILE A 207 -7.02 -21.27 2.77
N SER A 208 -6.39 -20.10 2.88
CA SER A 208 -5.71 -19.64 4.08
C SER A 208 -6.13 -18.21 4.41
N LEU A 209 -5.89 -17.78 5.65
CA LEU A 209 -5.82 -16.35 5.94
C LEU A 209 -4.74 -15.72 5.05
N VAL A 210 -5.03 -14.55 4.51
CA VAL A 210 -4.14 -13.63 3.81
C VAL A 210 -4.24 -12.32 4.57
N THR A 211 -3.11 -11.77 5.04
CA THR A 211 -3.10 -10.47 5.73
C THR A 211 -3.42 -9.32 4.78
N GLY A 212 -3.06 -9.47 3.50
CA GLY A 212 -3.32 -8.54 2.42
C GLY A 212 -2.32 -7.38 2.38
N ASP A 213 -2.05 -6.77 3.53
CA ASP A 213 -1.01 -5.75 3.70
C ASP A 213 0.22 -6.33 4.43
N CYS A 214 0.70 -7.49 3.99
CA CYS A 214 1.75 -8.25 4.67
C CYS A 214 3.05 -7.46 4.93
N GLY A 215 3.80 -7.85 5.95
CA GLY A 215 5.07 -7.21 6.34
C GLY A 215 4.92 -6.06 7.33
N GLN A 216 3.74 -5.89 7.93
CA GLN A 216 3.48 -4.87 8.95
C GLN A 216 3.64 -5.43 10.36
N PHE A 217 4.73 -5.04 11.03
CA PHE A 217 5.03 -5.46 12.40
C PHE A 217 5.84 -4.44 13.19
N LEU A 218 5.87 -4.62 14.51
CA LEU A 218 6.75 -3.93 15.45
C LEU A 218 7.87 -4.86 15.90
N SER A 219 9.04 -4.28 16.17
CA SER A 219 10.13 -4.98 16.83
C SER A 219 10.76 -4.15 17.96
N ASP A 220 11.34 -4.83 18.94
CA ASP A 220 12.18 -4.26 19.99
C ASP A 220 13.54 -4.95 19.94
N GLY A 221 14.53 -4.26 19.35
CA GLY A 221 15.77 -4.91 18.92
C GLY A 221 15.48 -6.04 17.91
N PRO A 222 16.04 -7.25 18.11
CA PRO A 222 15.92 -8.38 17.18
C PRO A 222 14.58 -9.12 17.27
N ASP A 223 13.74 -8.78 18.25
CA ASP A 223 12.53 -9.53 18.59
C ASP A 223 11.29 -8.89 17.98
N LEU A 224 10.51 -9.70 17.27
CA LEU A 224 9.18 -9.30 16.81
C LEU A 224 8.25 -9.20 18.01
N THR A 225 7.62 -8.04 18.20
CA THR A 225 6.71 -7.81 19.33
C THR A 225 5.25 -7.88 18.91
N CYS A 226 4.93 -7.52 17.66
CA CYS A 226 3.54 -7.33 17.27
C CYS A 226 3.32 -7.34 15.75
N VAL A 227 2.32 -8.08 15.26
CA VAL A 227 1.76 -7.95 13.90
C VAL A 227 0.69 -6.86 13.89
N LEU A 228 0.68 -6.04 12.84
CA LEU A 228 -0.20 -4.88 12.69
C LEU A 228 -0.97 -4.90 11.36
N ASP A 229 -1.90 -3.95 11.23
CA ASP A 229 -2.56 -3.52 9.98
C ASP A 229 -3.17 -4.68 9.16
N VAL A 230 -4.01 -5.50 9.81
CA VAL A 230 -4.72 -6.64 9.20
C VAL A 230 -6.12 -6.27 8.67
N GLU A 231 -6.36 -4.98 8.45
CA GLU A 231 -7.68 -4.41 8.11
C GLU A 231 -8.23 -4.86 6.75
N ILE A 232 -7.35 -5.34 5.87
CA ILE A 232 -7.74 -5.91 4.57
C ILE A 232 -7.59 -7.44 4.51
N GLY A 233 -7.37 -8.06 5.67
CA GLY A 233 -7.19 -9.50 5.78
C GLY A 233 -8.43 -10.27 5.31
N HIS A 234 -8.22 -11.39 4.64
CA HIS A 234 -9.28 -12.17 4.00
C HIS A 234 -8.88 -13.63 3.82
N LEU A 235 -9.83 -14.47 3.40
CA LEU A 235 -9.54 -15.84 3.00
C LEU A 235 -9.12 -15.88 1.52
N GLY A 236 -7.97 -16.45 1.22
CA GLY A 236 -7.41 -16.49 -0.14
C GLY A 236 -6.20 -17.41 -0.26
N ASP A 237 -5.37 -17.13 -1.25
CA ASP A 237 -4.09 -17.81 -1.44
C ASP A 237 -3.00 -17.17 -0.58
N HIS A 238 -2.43 -17.93 0.36
CA HIS A 238 -1.36 -17.46 1.25
C HIS A 238 -0.10 -16.95 0.51
N LEU A 239 0.11 -17.36 -0.75
CA LEU A 239 1.23 -16.86 -1.55
C LEU A 239 1.08 -15.38 -1.92
N HIS A 240 -0.12 -14.80 -1.78
CA HIS A 240 -0.35 -13.36 -1.93
C HIS A 240 0.46 -12.54 -0.91
N ASP A 241 0.62 -13.04 0.31
CA ASP A 241 1.37 -12.33 1.35
C ASP A 241 2.89 -12.31 1.07
N LEU A 242 3.44 -13.34 0.42
CA LEU A 242 4.82 -13.31 -0.09
C LEU A 242 4.96 -12.37 -1.29
N ALA A 243 3.94 -12.30 -2.15
CA ALA A 243 3.89 -11.33 -3.23
C ALA A 243 3.84 -9.88 -2.73
N CYS A 244 3.20 -9.64 -1.58
CA CYS A 244 3.24 -8.37 -0.88
C CYS A 244 4.67 -7.99 -0.47
N PHE A 245 5.41 -8.91 0.16
CA PHE A 245 6.84 -8.69 0.50
C PHE A 245 7.67 -8.28 -0.73
N ARG A 246 7.50 -9.01 -1.83
CA ARG A 246 8.16 -8.68 -3.10
C ARG A 246 7.72 -7.31 -3.62
N GLY A 247 6.43 -7.02 -3.60
CA GLY A 247 5.86 -5.76 -4.06
C GLY A 247 6.30 -4.55 -3.22
N ARG A 248 6.70 -4.74 -1.97
CA ARG A 248 7.30 -3.68 -1.13
C ARG A 248 8.80 -3.49 -1.37
N HIS A 249 9.53 -4.56 -1.70
CA HIS A 249 10.96 -4.50 -1.96
C HIS A 249 11.29 -3.95 -3.37
N PRO A 250 12.25 -3.01 -3.52
CA PRO A 250 13.17 -2.48 -2.50
C PRO A 250 12.74 -1.16 -1.86
N VAL A 251 11.54 -0.64 -2.15
CA VAL A 251 11.07 0.68 -1.64
C VAL A 251 11.08 0.73 -0.11
N GLU A 252 10.54 -0.29 0.55
CA GLU A 252 10.58 -0.43 2.02
C GLU A 252 11.80 -1.24 2.49
N ASN A 253 12.69 -1.64 1.59
CA ASN A 253 13.84 -2.51 1.85
C ASN A 253 13.49 -3.74 2.72
N MET A 254 12.83 -4.74 2.13
CA MET A 254 12.50 -5.98 2.86
C MET A 254 13.71 -6.91 3.09
N GLY A 255 14.91 -6.55 2.64
CA GLY A 255 16.10 -7.41 2.76
C GLY A 255 16.22 -8.45 1.64
N ASP A 256 16.84 -9.60 1.95
CA ASP A 256 17.07 -10.69 1.00
C ASP A 256 15.79 -11.53 0.84
N LEU A 257 15.04 -11.29 -0.25
CA LEU A 257 13.82 -12.02 -0.55
C LEU A 257 14.04 -13.54 -0.69
N PRO A 258 15.05 -14.04 -1.43
CA PRO A 258 15.37 -15.47 -1.44
C PRO A 258 15.53 -16.10 -0.06
N ALA A 259 16.28 -15.46 0.84
CA ALA A 259 16.49 -15.97 2.19
C ALA A 259 15.21 -15.94 3.03
N LEU A 260 14.38 -14.88 2.93
CA LEU A 260 13.08 -14.81 3.60
C LEU A 260 12.12 -15.91 3.11
N PHE A 261 12.05 -16.10 1.80
CA PHE A 261 11.15 -17.10 1.20
C PHE A 261 11.59 -18.52 1.57
N ALA A 262 12.89 -18.81 1.57
CA ALA A 262 13.42 -20.08 2.05
C ALA A 262 13.13 -20.30 3.55
N HIS A 263 13.18 -19.23 4.37
CA HIS A 263 12.83 -19.32 5.79
C HIS A 263 11.35 -19.62 5.99
N TYR A 264 10.48 -18.90 5.28
CA TYR A 264 9.04 -19.13 5.29
C TYR A 264 8.67 -20.54 4.79
N GLU A 265 9.29 -21.01 3.69
CA GLU A 265 9.09 -22.35 3.15
C GLU A 265 9.38 -23.44 4.20
N ARG A 266 10.50 -23.32 4.92
CA ARG A 266 10.83 -24.22 6.03
C ARG A 266 9.84 -24.10 7.18
N ALA A 267 9.46 -22.88 7.54
CA ALA A 267 8.53 -22.62 8.63
C ALA A 267 7.12 -23.13 8.33
N LEU A 268 6.67 -23.11 7.07
CA LEU A 268 5.38 -23.62 6.59
C LEU A 268 5.41 -25.14 6.36
N GLY A 269 6.55 -25.67 5.88
CA GLY A 269 6.73 -27.08 5.56
C GLY A 269 6.24 -27.49 4.17
N GLU A 270 6.01 -26.54 3.27
CA GLU A 270 5.51 -26.77 1.91
C GLU A 270 6.30 -25.92 0.90
N PRO A 271 6.64 -26.47 -0.28
CA PRO A 271 7.41 -25.75 -1.29
C PRO A 271 6.63 -24.59 -1.88
N LEU A 272 7.33 -23.49 -2.18
CA LEU A 272 6.73 -22.30 -2.80
C LEU A 272 6.62 -22.42 -4.32
N ASP A 273 5.48 -22.00 -4.86
CA ASP A 273 5.23 -21.83 -6.28
C ASP A 273 5.53 -20.37 -6.70
N LEU A 274 6.73 -20.15 -7.24
CA LEU A 274 7.21 -18.82 -7.63
C LEU A 274 6.37 -18.19 -8.75
N ARG A 275 5.77 -19.01 -9.63
CA ARG A 275 4.93 -18.50 -10.71
C ARG A 275 3.61 -17.97 -10.14
N VAL A 276 3.05 -18.64 -9.13
CA VAL A 276 1.88 -18.15 -8.39
C VAL A 276 2.20 -16.88 -7.59
N ILE A 277 3.38 -16.81 -6.94
CA ILE A 277 3.83 -15.56 -6.29
C ILE A 277 3.97 -14.43 -7.32
N SER A 278 4.52 -14.69 -8.50
CA SER A 278 4.65 -13.68 -9.57
C SER A 278 3.28 -13.19 -10.06
N TYR A 279 2.31 -14.09 -10.28
CA TYR A 279 0.92 -13.73 -10.55
C TYR A 279 0.33 -12.83 -9.45
N HIS A 280 0.49 -13.24 -8.18
CA HIS A 280 -0.01 -12.45 -7.05
C HIS A 280 0.75 -11.14 -6.85
N THR A 281 1.98 -11.00 -7.38
CA THR A 281 2.73 -9.72 -7.33
C THR A 281 2.03 -8.67 -8.16
N VAL A 282 1.51 -9.05 -9.33
CA VAL A 282 0.67 -8.19 -10.17
C VAL A 282 -0.62 -7.83 -9.43
N ALA A 283 -1.29 -8.81 -8.82
CA ALA A 283 -2.52 -8.57 -8.05
C ALA A 283 -2.29 -7.63 -6.86
N PHE A 284 -1.23 -7.86 -6.06
CA PHE A 284 -0.87 -7.04 -4.91
C PHE A 284 -0.53 -5.60 -5.31
N LEU A 285 0.30 -5.41 -6.36
CA LEU A 285 0.64 -4.07 -6.83
C LEU A 285 -0.58 -3.34 -7.39
N GLY A 286 -1.53 -4.05 -8.01
CA GLY A 286 -2.82 -3.47 -8.37
C GLY A 286 -3.67 -3.07 -7.15
N VAL A 287 -3.72 -3.91 -6.09
CA VAL A 287 -4.36 -3.52 -4.81
C VAL A 287 -3.70 -2.27 -4.22
N GLY A 288 -2.36 -2.23 -4.19
CA GLY A 288 -1.58 -1.08 -3.73
C GLY A 288 -1.77 0.19 -4.58
N TYR A 289 -2.20 0.05 -5.83
CA TYR A 289 -2.49 1.17 -6.74
C TYR A 289 -3.86 1.81 -6.47
N PHE A 290 -4.89 1.02 -6.12
CA PHE A 290 -6.25 1.52 -5.93
C PHE A 290 -6.37 2.56 -4.81
N GLY A 291 -5.69 2.38 -3.68
CA GLY A 291 -5.74 3.32 -2.56
C GLY A 291 -5.32 4.75 -2.95
N PRO A 292 -4.11 4.92 -3.52
CA PRO A 292 -3.63 6.20 -4.09
C PRO A 292 -4.53 6.72 -5.21
N LEU A 293 -5.02 5.86 -6.10
CA LEU A 293 -5.93 6.24 -7.18
C LEU A 293 -7.24 6.86 -6.62
N PHE A 294 -7.82 6.24 -5.59
CA PHE A 294 -9.02 6.76 -4.93
C PHE A 294 -8.74 8.09 -4.22
N ALA A 295 -7.55 8.27 -3.66
CA ALA A 295 -7.16 9.55 -3.06
C ALA A 295 -7.04 10.67 -4.12
N LEU A 296 -6.45 10.38 -5.29
CA LEU A 296 -6.31 11.35 -6.39
C LEU A 296 -7.64 11.76 -7.02
N ALA A 297 -8.64 10.88 -7.02
CA ALA A 297 -9.95 11.18 -7.58
C ALA A 297 -10.79 12.15 -6.70
N ARG A 298 -10.28 12.57 -5.55
CA ARG A 298 -10.98 13.37 -4.55
C ARG A 298 -10.44 14.78 -4.43
N THR A 299 -11.27 15.67 -3.90
CA THR A 299 -10.95 17.08 -3.66
C THR A 299 -11.25 17.52 -2.22
N ASP A 300 -11.59 16.58 -1.33
CA ASP A 300 -11.84 16.89 0.08
C ASP A 300 -10.58 17.40 0.79
N PRO A 301 -10.72 18.23 1.84
CA PRO A 301 -9.59 18.68 2.64
C PRO A 301 -8.84 17.54 3.34
N GLY A 302 -7.51 17.69 3.40
CA GLY A 302 -6.62 16.73 4.06
C GLY A 302 -6.03 15.69 3.11
N GLY A 303 -5.28 14.73 3.67
CA GLY A 303 -4.51 13.75 2.89
C GLY A 303 -3.23 14.33 2.30
N ASP A 304 -2.43 13.45 1.68
CA ASP A 304 -1.22 13.82 0.96
C ASP A 304 -1.41 13.50 -0.53
N TRP A 305 -1.80 14.53 -1.28
CA TRP A 305 -2.07 14.39 -2.72
C TRP A 305 -0.80 14.08 -3.50
N VAL A 306 0.35 14.63 -3.09
CA VAL A 306 1.63 14.38 -3.77
C VAL A 306 2.09 12.95 -3.53
N GLU A 307 1.96 12.44 -2.30
CA GLU A 307 2.22 11.04 -2.00
C GLU A 307 1.35 10.12 -2.88
N ALA A 308 0.05 10.40 -3.00
CA ALA A 308 -0.83 9.61 -3.86
C ALA A 308 -0.42 9.66 -5.35
N ALA A 309 -0.01 10.83 -5.85
CA ALA A 309 0.47 11.01 -7.23
C ALA A 309 1.78 10.24 -7.49
N VAL A 310 2.71 10.29 -6.54
CA VAL A 310 3.98 9.57 -6.60
C VAL A 310 3.75 8.06 -6.51
N GLN A 311 2.90 7.61 -5.59
CA GLN A 311 2.54 6.20 -5.44
C GLN A 311 1.87 5.63 -6.68
N CYS A 312 0.91 6.34 -7.29
CA CYS A 312 0.34 5.91 -8.57
C CYS A 312 1.43 5.74 -9.65
N ALA A 313 2.38 6.67 -9.74
CA ALA A 313 3.43 6.59 -10.75
C ALA A 313 4.30 5.33 -10.59
N PHE A 314 4.94 5.14 -9.42
CA PHE A 314 5.89 4.05 -9.26
C PHE A 314 5.21 2.69 -9.01
N ILE A 315 4.07 2.63 -8.34
CA ILE A 315 3.32 1.37 -8.16
C ILE A 315 2.78 0.90 -9.52
N GLY A 316 2.24 1.83 -10.33
CA GLY A 316 1.77 1.52 -11.68
C GLY A 316 2.88 0.96 -12.57
N ARG A 317 4.07 1.62 -12.58
CA ARG A 317 5.26 1.10 -13.29
C ARG A 317 5.63 -0.29 -12.81
N ARG A 318 5.75 -0.47 -11.50
CA ARG A 318 6.17 -1.75 -10.87
C ARG A 318 5.15 -2.86 -11.10
N CYS A 319 3.86 -2.57 -11.13
CA CYS A 319 2.81 -3.52 -11.49
C CYS A 319 3.02 -4.06 -12.91
N ILE A 320 3.36 -3.17 -13.86
CA ILE A 320 3.68 -3.55 -15.23
C ILE A 320 5.01 -4.30 -15.34
N GLU A 321 6.02 -3.95 -14.55
CA GLU A 321 7.29 -4.72 -14.48
C GLU A 321 7.06 -6.16 -14.01
N ALA A 322 6.25 -6.35 -12.96
CA ALA A 322 5.89 -7.68 -12.47
C ALA A 322 5.12 -8.48 -13.53
N LEU A 323 4.20 -7.83 -14.26
CA LEU A 323 3.46 -8.45 -15.35
C LEU A 323 4.41 -8.81 -16.51
N ALA A 324 5.30 -7.89 -16.91
CA ALA A 324 6.28 -8.08 -17.97
C ALA A 324 7.20 -9.28 -17.69
N GLU A 325 7.68 -9.42 -16.45
CA GLU A 325 8.44 -10.60 -16.02
C GLU A 325 7.60 -11.88 -16.20
N PHE A 326 6.35 -11.89 -15.76
CA PHE A 326 5.48 -13.07 -15.84
C PHE A 326 5.24 -13.53 -17.30
N ILE A 327 5.03 -12.58 -18.21
CA ILE A 327 4.76 -12.86 -19.64
C ILE A 327 6.04 -12.94 -20.50
N GLY A 328 7.21 -12.68 -19.93
CA GLY A 328 8.51 -12.74 -20.64
C GLY A 328 8.75 -11.59 -21.60
N VAL A 329 8.28 -10.38 -21.29
CA VAL A 329 8.46 -9.17 -22.10
C VAL A 329 9.61 -8.33 -21.56
N GLU A 330 10.63 -8.12 -22.39
CA GLU A 330 11.73 -7.19 -22.10
C GLU A 330 11.24 -5.74 -22.16
N LEU A 331 11.58 -4.93 -21.17
CA LEU A 331 11.18 -3.51 -21.08
C LEU A 331 12.36 -2.59 -21.43
N GLU A 332 12.07 -1.53 -22.18
CA GLU A 332 13.09 -0.56 -22.62
C GLU A 332 12.99 0.74 -21.80
N ASP A 333 14.09 1.09 -21.14
CA ASP A 333 14.23 2.35 -20.41
C ASP A 333 14.62 3.50 -21.35
N PHE A 334 14.33 4.73 -20.95
CA PHE A 334 14.75 5.94 -21.65
C PHE A 334 15.00 7.07 -20.66
N ASP A 335 15.79 8.06 -21.07
CA ASP A 335 16.19 9.18 -20.22
C ASP A 335 15.16 10.30 -20.21
N LEU A 336 15.16 11.08 -19.12
CA LEU A 336 14.40 12.33 -19.04
C LEU A 336 14.99 13.35 -20.03
N PRO A 337 14.21 13.93 -20.95
CA PRO A 337 14.73 14.93 -21.88
C PRO A 337 15.03 16.25 -21.16
N ALA A 338 15.78 17.14 -21.83
CA ALA A 338 16.04 18.48 -21.32
C ALA A 338 14.73 19.21 -20.96
N PRO A 339 14.69 19.93 -19.83
CA PRO A 339 13.48 20.62 -19.37
C PRO A 339 13.07 21.71 -20.37
N ARG A 340 11.76 21.87 -20.57
CA ARG A 340 11.20 23.00 -21.31
C ARG A 340 10.85 24.12 -20.33
N PRO A 341 11.51 25.29 -20.38
CA PRO A 341 11.23 26.37 -19.43
C PRO A 341 9.80 26.91 -19.54
N SER A 342 9.21 27.24 -18.39
CA SER A 342 7.93 27.95 -18.29
C SER A 342 8.04 29.07 -17.24
N PRO A 343 8.70 30.21 -17.56
CA PRO A 343 9.19 31.14 -16.54
C PRO A 343 8.11 31.72 -15.62
N MET A 344 6.89 31.92 -16.12
CA MET A 344 5.79 32.50 -15.33
C MET A 344 5.26 31.49 -14.31
N GLU A 345 4.97 30.26 -14.75
CA GLU A 345 4.51 29.18 -13.89
C GLU A 345 5.57 28.79 -12.87
N GLU A 346 6.84 28.66 -13.29
CA GLU A 346 7.96 28.36 -12.39
C GLU A 346 8.09 29.42 -11.29
N MET A 347 8.12 30.71 -11.65
CA MET A 347 8.17 31.81 -10.68
C MET A 347 6.98 31.79 -9.71
N ALA A 348 5.77 31.54 -10.21
CA ALA A 348 4.56 31.52 -9.38
C ALA A 348 4.56 30.35 -8.39
N LEU A 349 4.95 29.15 -8.83
CA LEU A 349 5.03 27.95 -7.99
C LEU A 349 6.14 28.06 -6.96
N GLU A 350 7.32 28.54 -7.34
CA GLU A 350 8.43 28.80 -6.41
C GLU A 350 8.03 29.81 -5.33
N LYS A 351 7.36 30.91 -5.73
CA LYS A 351 6.86 31.91 -4.78
C LYS A 351 5.83 31.30 -3.82
N LEU A 352 4.90 30.50 -4.33
CA LEU A 352 3.88 29.82 -3.53
C LEU A 352 4.51 28.86 -2.52
N GLY A 353 5.44 28.00 -2.96
CA GLY A 353 6.17 27.08 -2.07
C GLY A 353 6.91 27.83 -0.95
N ALA A 354 7.60 28.91 -1.31
CA ALA A 354 8.29 29.76 -0.33
C ALA A 354 7.33 30.42 0.68
N ASP A 355 6.15 30.87 0.24
CA ASP A 355 5.15 31.47 1.13
C ASP A 355 4.50 30.43 2.06
N LEU A 356 4.20 29.24 1.54
CA LEU A 356 3.65 28.13 2.34
C LEU A 356 4.62 27.73 3.46
N GLN A 357 5.93 27.66 3.17
CA GLN A 357 6.96 27.37 4.18
C GLN A 357 7.09 28.44 5.27
N ARG A 358 6.64 29.67 5.00
CA ARG A 358 6.65 30.78 5.97
C ARG A 358 5.42 30.83 6.86
N LEU A 359 4.41 30.01 6.61
CA LEU A 359 3.22 29.96 7.45
C LEU A 359 3.60 29.59 8.90
N PRO A 360 3.06 30.31 9.90
CA PRO A 360 3.35 30.04 11.30
C PRO A 360 2.79 28.68 11.71
N LEU A 361 3.55 27.96 12.53
CA LEU A 361 3.10 26.69 13.11
C LEU A 361 2.21 26.96 14.33
N THR A 362 1.21 26.09 14.52
CA THR A 362 0.32 26.10 15.69
C THR A 362 0.08 24.67 16.16
N ASP A 363 -0.52 24.48 17.34
CA ASP A 363 -0.88 23.14 17.83
C ASP A 363 -1.85 22.39 16.88
N THR A 364 -2.64 23.13 16.12
CA THR A 364 -3.58 22.60 15.10
C THR A 364 -3.01 22.62 13.68
N PHE A 365 -1.82 23.18 13.48
CA PHE A 365 -1.13 23.25 12.19
C PHE A 365 0.36 22.98 12.37
N ALA A 366 0.68 21.68 12.44
CA ALA A 366 2.02 21.20 12.71
C ALA A 366 2.94 21.30 11.47
N GLY A 367 4.25 21.27 11.67
CA GLY A 367 5.24 21.41 10.60
C GLY A 367 5.09 20.39 9.47
N TRP A 368 4.67 19.17 9.77
CA TRP A 368 4.43 18.14 8.75
C TRP A 368 3.23 18.49 7.85
N GLN A 369 2.15 19.06 8.37
CA GLN A 369 1.00 19.50 7.56
C GLN A 369 1.41 20.63 6.62
N ARG A 370 2.25 21.55 7.09
CA ARG A 370 2.86 22.58 6.23
C ARG A 370 3.72 21.96 5.14
N GLY A 371 4.50 20.92 5.46
CA GLY A 371 5.29 20.16 4.50
C GLY A 371 4.45 19.54 3.39
N VAL A 372 3.34 18.89 3.74
CA VAL A 372 2.38 18.30 2.78
C VAL A 372 1.77 19.37 1.87
N LEU A 373 1.45 20.56 2.39
CA LEU A 373 0.96 21.65 1.54
C LEU A 373 2.05 22.19 0.61
N ALA A 374 3.27 22.33 1.12
CA ALA A 374 4.40 22.85 0.37
C ALA A 374 4.93 21.89 -0.71
N SER A 375 4.68 20.58 -0.59
CA SER A 375 5.10 19.60 -1.61
C SER A 375 4.32 19.74 -2.93
N VAL A 376 3.10 20.28 -2.91
CA VAL A 376 2.26 20.46 -4.10
C VAL A 376 2.92 21.38 -5.14
N PRO A 377 3.34 22.61 -4.82
CA PRO A 377 4.03 23.46 -5.80
C PRO A 377 5.36 22.86 -6.27
N ASP A 378 6.10 22.16 -5.40
CA ASP A 378 7.37 21.50 -5.78
C ASP A 378 7.12 20.39 -6.82
N TYR A 379 6.10 19.55 -6.59
CA TYR A 379 5.68 18.53 -7.55
C TYR A 379 5.23 19.17 -8.89
N LEU A 380 4.43 20.24 -8.83
CA LEU A 380 3.96 20.93 -10.03
C LEU A 380 5.08 21.63 -10.80
N LEU A 381 6.17 22.02 -10.13
CA LEU A 381 7.33 22.61 -10.78
C LEU A 381 8.04 21.58 -11.68
N ALA A 382 8.27 20.37 -11.16
CA ALA A 382 8.82 19.26 -11.94
C ALA A 382 7.90 18.92 -13.13
N GLN A 383 6.59 18.88 -12.90
CA GLN A 383 5.59 18.65 -13.94
C GLN A 383 5.61 19.75 -15.02
N THR A 384 5.73 21.02 -14.64
CA THR A 384 5.72 22.15 -15.57
C THR A 384 6.81 22.03 -16.64
N ARG A 385 7.98 21.48 -16.28
CA ARG A 385 9.14 21.34 -17.16
C ARG A 385 9.02 20.23 -18.20
N HIS A 386 8.23 19.19 -17.91
CA HIS A 386 8.26 17.93 -18.68
C HIS A 386 6.89 17.36 -19.06
N ARG A 387 5.78 17.82 -18.45
CA ARG A 387 4.44 17.28 -18.68
C ARG A 387 4.04 17.26 -20.14
N ARG A 388 4.30 18.34 -20.89
CA ARG A 388 3.96 18.41 -22.33
C ARG A 388 4.63 17.30 -23.12
N TRP A 389 5.91 17.04 -22.86
CA TRP A 389 6.61 15.93 -23.49
C TRP A 389 5.99 14.58 -23.10
N ALA A 390 5.67 14.39 -21.81
CA ALA A 390 5.11 13.12 -21.35
C ALA A 390 3.72 12.84 -21.94
N GLU A 391 2.86 13.86 -22.05
CA GLU A 391 1.54 13.80 -22.67
C GLU A 391 1.64 13.58 -24.18
N ASP A 392 2.45 14.37 -24.89
CA ASP A 392 2.63 14.22 -26.34
C ASP A 392 3.17 12.83 -26.71
N ALA A 393 4.15 12.32 -25.95
CA ALA A 393 4.70 10.98 -26.15
C ALA A 393 3.70 9.87 -25.81
N ASP A 394 2.83 10.06 -24.82
CA ASP A 394 1.76 9.10 -24.51
C ASP A 394 0.73 9.01 -25.64
N LEU A 395 0.33 10.15 -26.16
CA LEU A 395 -0.59 10.25 -27.29
C LEU A 395 0.03 9.63 -28.56
N ASP A 396 1.33 9.83 -28.81
CA ASP A 396 2.07 9.17 -29.90
C ASP A 396 2.05 7.64 -29.74
N ASP A 397 2.30 7.16 -28.51
CA ASP A 397 2.36 5.72 -28.23
C ASP A 397 0.98 5.06 -28.37
N GLN A 398 -0.08 5.76 -27.96
CA GLN A 398 -1.45 5.30 -28.13
C GLN A 398 -1.92 5.34 -29.58
N GLU A 399 -1.51 6.34 -30.37
CA GLU A 399 -1.83 6.39 -31.80
C GLU A 399 -1.35 5.14 -32.54
N ARG A 400 -0.16 4.63 -32.19
CA ARG A 400 0.38 3.40 -32.78
C ARG A 400 -0.45 2.16 -32.44
N LEU A 401 -1.09 2.13 -31.26
CA LEU A 401 -1.92 1.00 -30.82
C LEU A 401 -3.37 1.12 -31.33
N LEU A 402 -3.96 2.31 -31.20
CA LEU A 402 -5.38 2.59 -31.48
C LEU A 402 -5.63 2.92 -32.96
N GLY A 403 -4.59 3.18 -33.74
CA GLY A 403 -4.66 3.58 -35.15
C GLY A 403 -5.17 5.00 -35.38
N ASN A 404 -5.42 5.76 -34.31
CA ASN A 404 -5.80 7.17 -34.35
C ASN A 404 -5.25 7.88 -33.11
N ARG A 405 -4.85 9.15 -33.27
CA ARG A 405 -4.35 9.95 -32.17
C ARG A 405 -5.51 10.49 -31.31
N PRO A 406 -5.55 10.20 -30.00
CA PRO A 406 -6.53 10.82 -29.11
C PRO A 406 -6.32 12.33 -29.01
N ARG A 407 -7.38 13.08 -28.69
CA ARG A 407 -7.32 14.55 -28.65
C ARG A 407 -6.50 15.09 -27.49
N ASP A 408 -6.63 14.45 -26.33
CA ASP A 408 -6.06 14.84 -25.04
C ASP A 408 -5.94 13.60 -24.15
N MET A 409 -5.24 13.70 -23.01
CA MET A 409 -5.03 12.54 -22.12
C MET A 409 -6.33 11.92 -21.60
N ALA A 410 -7.36 12.72 -21.31
CA ALA A 410 -8.63 12.19 -20.83
C ALA A 410 -9.37 11.40 -21.93
N ASP A 411 -9.25 11.86 -23.18
CA ASP A 411 -9.73 11.11 -24.34
C ASP A 411 -8.91 9.85 -24.60
N ALA A 412 -7.59 9.94 -24.44
CA ALA A 412 -6.67 8.81 -24.53
C ALA A 412 -7.05 7.70 -23.54
N ASP A 413 -7.30 8.04 -22.27
CA ASP A 413 -7.70 7.07 -21.26
C ASP A 413 -9.05 6.42 -21.56
N ARG A 414 -10.05 7.19 -22.02
CA ARG A 414 -11.35 6.60 -22.42
C ARG A 414 -11.21 5.66 -23.61
N GLN A 415 -10.44 6.04 -24.63
CA GLN A 415 -10.24 5.21 -25.81
C GLN A 415 -9.43 3.94 -25.48
N LEU A 416 -8.38 4.07 -24.66
CA LEU A 416 -7.57 2.94 -24.23
C LEU A 416 -8.38 1.98 -23.34
N ALA A 417 -9.20 2.47 -22.41
CA ALA A 417 -10.10 1.63 -21.62
C ALA A 417 -11.10 0.87 -22.51
N ALA A 418 -11.68 1.53 -23.51
CA ALA A 418 -12.59 0.90 -24.48
C ALA A 418 -11.89 -0.16 -25.35
N PHE A 419 -10.64 0.08 -25.74
CA PHE A 419 -9.80 -0.88 -26.43
C PHE A 419 -9.52 -2.10 -25.56
N VAL A 420 -9.05 -1.89 -24.32
CA VAL A 420 -8.74 -2.93 -23.35
C VAL A 420 -9.94 -3.84 -23.08
N ALA A 421 -11.16 -3.28 -22.96
CA ALA A 421 -12.37 -4.05 -22.72
C ALA A 421 -12.63 -5.18 -23.76
N ASN A 422 -12.03 -5.08 -24.95
CA ASN A 422 -12.16 -6.07 -26.03
C ASN A 422 -10.82 -6.74 -26.41
N ALA A 423 -9.73 -6.47 -25.68
CA ALA A 423 -8.41 -6.95 -26.03
C ALA A 423 -8.20 -8.43 -25.68
N GLY A 424 -7.71 -9.22 -26.64
CA GLY A 424 -7.24 -10.59 -26.41
C GLY A 424 -5.79 -10.65 -25.93
N PRO A 425 -5.27 -11.85 -25.56
CA PRO A 425 -3.89 -12.05 -25.12
C PRO A 425 -2.83 -11.59 -26.13
N GLU A 426 -3.16 -11.54 -27.41
CA GLU A 426 -2.31 -11.01 -28.49
C GLU A 426 -1.91 -9.54 -28.29
N HIS A 427 -2.62 -8.80 -27.44
CA HIS A 427 -2.32 -7.40 -27.13
C HIS A 427 -1.55 -7.21 -25.82
N ASP A 428 -1.33 -8.28 -25.02
CA ASP A 428 -0.73 -8.16 -23.69
C ASP A 428 0.67 -7.53 -23.76
N GLU A 429 1.52 -7.94 -24.71
CA GLU A 429 2.85 -7.35 -24.87
C GLU A 429 2.77 -5.85 -25.24
N ALA A 430 1.90 -5.48 -26.18
CA ALA A 430 1.78 -4.11 -26.64
C ALA A 430 1.26 -3.18 -25.53
N LEU A 431 0.27 -3.63 -24.77
CA LEU A 431 -0.30 -2.90 -23.62
C LEU A 431 0.71 -2.76 -22.49
N THR A 432 1.44 -3.83 -22.17
CA THR A 432 2.54 -3.81 -21.18
C THR A 432 3.60 -2.77 -21.56
N ARG A 433 4.10 -2.78 -22.80
CA ARG A 433 5.09 -1.80 -23.26
C ARG A 433 4.55 -0.36 -23.26
N LEU A 434 3.29 -0.16 -23.64
CA LEU A 434 2.66 1.16 -23.65
C LEU A 434 2.54 1.74 -22.23
N LEU A 435 1.95 0.96 -21.32
CA LEU A 435 1.71 1.39 -19.94
C LEU A 435 3.04 1.53 -19.18
N TYR A 436 4.04 0.68 -19.44
CA TYR A 436 5.37 0.83 -18.87
C TYR A 436 5.96 2.20 -19.21
N ARG A 437 5.99 2.56 -20.50
CA ARG A 437 6.54 3.85 -20.95
C ARG A 437 5.76 5.02 -20.35
N ARG A 438 4.44 4.92 -20.25
CA ARG A 438 3.59 5.93 -19.56
C ARG A 438 4.05 6.19 -18.13
N PHE A 439 4.15 5.15 -17.32
CA PHE A 439 4.52 5.31 -15.91
C PHE A 439 6.00 5.62 -15.72
N LEU A 440 6.89 5.11 -16.58
CA LEU A 440 8.30 5.49 -16.58
C LEU A 440 8.49 7.00 -16.83
N ARG A 441 7.74 7.61 -17.75
CA ARG A 441 7.76 9.08 -17.93
C ARG A 441 7.39 9.80 -16.64
N GLN A 442 6.35 9.36 -15.93
CA GLN A 442 5.96 9.98 -14.65
C GLN A 442 7.03 9.80 -13.58
N CYS A 443 7.60 8.60 -13.45
CA CYS A 443 8.69 8.31 -12.52
C CYS A 443 9.93 9.19 -12.79
N LEU A 444 10.33 9.35 -14.05
CA LEU A 444 11.45 10.21 -14.46
C LEU A 444 11.21 11.69 -14.13
N ILE A 445 9.96 12.17 -14.31
CA ILE A 445 9.60 13.54 -13.94
C ILE A 445 9.69 13.73 -12.43
N ILE A 446 9.14 12.77 -11.66
CA ILE A 446 9.16 12.79 -10.20
C ILE A 446 10.60 12.74 -9.67
N SER A 447 11.45 11.89 -10.24
CA SER A 447 12.85 11.77 -9.84
C SER A 447 13.74 12.87 -10.41
N ASN A 448 13.23 13.71 -11.33
CA ASN A 448 14.02 14.65 -12.10
C ASN A 448 15.24 13.97 -12.77
N GLY A 449 15.06 12.73 -13.26
CA GLY A 449 16.10 11.93 -13.89
C GLY A 449 17.09 11.26 -12.93
N ASP A 450 16.92 11.40 -11.61
CA ASP A 450 17.71 10.68 -10.62
C ASP A 450 17.34 9.19 -10.65
N VAL A 451 18.31 8.34 -10.98
CA VAL A 451 18.15 6.89 -11.09
C VAL A 451 18.08 6.19 -9.74
N ASP A 452 18.62 6.82 -8.69
CA ASP A 452 18.64 6.28 -7.33
C ASP A 452 17.38 6.69 -6.54
N HIS A 453 16.53 7.55 -7.12
CA HIS A 453 15.28 7.98 -6.51
C HIS A 453 14.29 6.80 -6.37
N LEU A 454 13.51 6.79 -5.27
CA LEU A 454 12.54 5.72 -4.97
C LEU A 454 11.59 5.41 -6.13
N ALA A 455 11.21 6.43 -6.90
CA ALA A 455 10.25 6.31 -7.99
C ALA A 455 10.82 5.46 -9.14
N MET A 456 12.14 5.26 -9.18
CA MET A 456 12.88 4.43 -10.14
C MET A 456 13.18 3.02 -9.63
N ALA A 457 12.89 2.71 -8.34
CA ALA A 457 13.07 1.38 -7.77
C ALA A 457 12.27 0.32 -8.55
N LYS A 458 12.94 -0.70 -9.10
CA LYS A 458 12.29 -1.76 -9.89
C LYS A 458 11.79 -2.89 -9.00
N VAL A 459 10.76 -3.61 -9.46
CA VAL A 459 10.40 -4.89 -8.83
C VAL A 459 11.54 -5.88 -9.01
N GLU A 460 11.95 -6.53 -7.92
CA GLU A 460 12.98 -7.56 -7.99
C GLU A 460 12.45 -8.81 -8.72
N PRO A 461 13.17 -9.35 -9.72
CA PRO A 461 12.75 -10.56 -10.42
C PRO A 461 12.88 -11.79 -9.50
N ILE A 462 11.95 -12.72 -9.65
CA ILE A 462 11.92 -14.02 -8.94
C ILE A 462 11.88 -15.21 -9.91
N LEU A 463 11.67 -14.98 -11.21
CA LEU A 463 11.60 -16.01 -12.25
C LEU A 463 12.92 -16.19 -13.04
N ASP A 464 14.00 -15.51 -12.67
CA ASP A 464 15.33 -15.57 -13.29
C ASP A 464 16.24 -16.70 -12.76
N GLY A 465 15.64 -17.63 -12.01
CA GLY A 465 16.31 -18.75 -11.34
C GLY A 465 17.14 -18.37 -10.11
N ARG A 466 17.14 -17.11 -9.64
CA ARG A 466 17.90 -16.72 -8.45
C ARG A 466 17.41 -17.38 -7.17
N MET A 467 16.11 -17.61 -7.09
CA MET A 467 15.47 -18.29 -5.97
C MET A 467 15.93 -19.75 -5.87
N ASP A 468 16.07 -20.41 -7.01
CA ASP A 468 16.58 -21.79 -7.08
C ASP A 468 18.06 -21.87 -6.70
N ARG A 469 18.89 -20.94 -7.20
CA ARG A 469 20.32 -20.84 -6.83
C ARG A 469 20.52 -20.61 -5.33
N ALA A 470 19.65 -19.81 -4.71
CA ALA A 470 19.68 -19.56 -3.27
C ALA A 470 19.33 -20.83 -2.47
N ARG A 471 18.29 -21.57 -2.88
CA ARG A 471 17.91 -22.85 -2.27
C ARG A 471 19.05 -23.87 -2.34
N GLU A 472 19.71 -24.01 -3.49
CA GLU A 472 20.85 -24.92 -3.67
C GLU A 472 22.02 -24.55 -2.74
N SER A 473 22.36 -23.26 -2.66
CA SER A 473 23.45 -22.77 -1.81
C SER A 473 23.18 -23.03 -0.32
N MET A 474 21.94 -22.86 0.13
CA MET A 474 21.54 -23.16 1.51
C MET A 474 21.55 -24.66 1.81
N ALA A 475 21.18 -25.51 0.85
CA ALA A 475 21.23 -26.96 1.02
C ALA A 475 22.67 -27.47 1.21
N VAL A 476 23.64 -26.85 0.53
CA VAL A 476 25.07 -27.17 0.67
C VAL A 476 25.64 -26.69 2.01
N ALA A 477 25.15 -25.57 2.57
CA ALA A 477 25.64 -25.03 3.84
C ALA A 477 25.16 -25.82 5.09
N VAL A 478 24.15 -26.67 4.94
CA VAL A 478 23.58 -27.51 6.02
C VAL A 478 24.18 -28.94 6.02
N GLN A 479 24.99 -29.28 5.01
CA GLN A 479 25.81 -30.50 4.94
C GLN A 479 27.21 -30.26 5.48
#